data_AF-V6M5N8-F1
#
_entry.id   AF-V6M5N8-F1
#
_cell.length_a   1.000
_cell.length_b   1.000
_cell.length_c   1.000
_cell.angle_alpha   90.00
_cell.angle_beta   90.00
_cell.angle_gamma   90.00
#
_symmetry.space_group_name_H-M   'P 1'
#
loop_
_entity.id
_entity.type
_entity.pdbx_description
1 polymer ?
#
loop_
_entity_poly.entity_id
_entity_poly.type
_entity_poly.pdbx_seq_one_letter_code
_entity_poly.pdbx_strand_id
1 'polypeptide(L)'
;MDQMKAHTENFHYSHLSFLLKRLHVISIALLALYAFYFYVDLVLYQHVAGTPFHTTLILIHAAGFLASLFYMGIYPLVKKNQRFLQSVGPDLLLDFYVFLYIGSSALASLNSYRLSGHIDMYLVVLVASAVLLPIRPKHFFCILAIIHVLFLSLLSSFIDDPNLLTSKQIISTIAAFISFLLLVLLYSSREQEFLHQQKQDELQKTFAPYLR
;
A
#
# COMPACT_ATOMS: atom_id res chain seq x y z
N MET A 1 -19.45 27.20 6.45
CA MET A 1 -18.76 26.48 5.36
C MET A 1 -17.24 26.46 5.55
N ASP A 2 -16.66 27.55 6.08
CA ASP A 2 -15.20 27.65 6.30
C ASP A 2 -14.66 26.77 7.44
N GLN A 3 -15.40 26.60 8.55
CA GLN A 3 -14.96 25.71 9.63
C GLN A 3 -14.90 24.24 9.19
N MET A 4 -15.89 23.78 8.41
CA MET A 4 -15.92 22.40 7.90
C MET A 4 -14.74 22.12 6.96
N LYS A 5 -14.39 23.07 6.08
CA LYS A 5 -13.19 22.97 5.23
C LYS A 5 -11.90 22.93 6.06
N ALA A 6 -11.76 23.81 7.04
CA ALA A 6 -10.59 23.83 7.92
C ALA A 6 -10.42 22.52 8.71
N HIS A 7 -11.52 21.88 9.14
CA HIS A 7 -11.45 20.57 9.80
C HIS A 7 -10.97 19.46 8.87
N THR A 8 -11.51 19.40 7.64
CA THR A 8 -11.10 18.39 6.65
C THR A 8 -9.63 18.55 6.26
N GLU A 9 -9.15 19.79 6.12
CA GLU A 9 -7.75 20.08 5.81
C GLU A 9 -6.81 19.70 6.97
N ASN A 10 -7.21 19.97 8.22
CA ASN A 10 -6.44 19.60 9.41
C ASN A 10 -6.33 18.07 9.59
N PHE A 11 -7.43 17.34 9.40
CA PHE A 11 -7.40 15.88 9.40
C PHE A 11 -6.47 15.35 8.31
N HIS A 12 -6.63 15.85 7.08
CA HIS A 12 -5.86 15.40 5.92
C HIS A 12 -4.35 15.55 6.15
N TYR A 13 -3.92 16.73 6.62
CA TYR A 13 -2.52 16.98 6.94
C TYR A 13 -1.97 16.04 8.01
N SER A 14 -2.71 15.88 9.11
CA SER A 14 -2.31 14.99 10.22
C SER A 14 -2.19 13.54 9.74
N HIS A 15 -3.19 13.08 9.00
CA HIS A 15 -3.24 11.73 8.45
C HIS A 15 -2.09 11.44 7.48
N LEU A 16 -1.80 12.37 6.56
CA LEU A 16 -0.68 12.25 5.64
C LEU A 16 0.67 12.15 6.37
N SER A 17 0.89 12.98 7.38
CA SER A 17 2.14 12.96 8.16
C SER A 17 2.36 11.59 8.82
N PHE A 18 1.27 10.99 9.33
CA PHE A 18 1.29 9.67 9.94
C PHE A 18 1.54 8.55 8.92
N LEU A 19 0.90 8.62 7.75
CA LEU A 19 1.10 7.66 6.66
C LEU A 19 2.54 7.70 6.11
N LEU A 20 3.16 8.87 5.97
CA LEU A 20 4.57 8.97 5.58
C LEU A 20 5.50 8.30 6.61
N LYS A 21 5.22 8.49 7.92
CA LYS A 21 5.96 7.78 8.97
C LYS A 21 5.77 6.26 8.87
N ARG A 22 4.55 5.78 8.59
CA ARG A 22 4.31 4.35 8.38
C ARG A 22 5.07 3.81 7.16
N LEU A 23 5.03 4.53 6.03
CA LEU A 23 5.78 4.15 4.84
C LEU A 23 7.28 4.06 5.11
N HIS A 24 7.82 4.92 5.99
CA HIS A 24 9.21 4.83 6.42
C HIS A 24 9.51 3.54 7.19
N VAL A 25 8.65 3.18 8.14
CA VAL A 25 8.77 1.93 8.91
C VAL A 25 8.64 0.72 7.99
N ILE A 26 7.69 0.73 7.05
CA ILE A 26 7.51 -0.31 6.04
C ILE A 26 8.78 -0.44 5.20
N SER A 27 9.35 0.68 4.74
CA SER A 27 10.58 0.67 3.94
C SER A 27 11.76 0.06 4.69
N ILE A 28 11.92 0.36 5.99
CA ILE A 28 12.96 -0.27 6.83
C ILE A 28 12.71 -1.77 6.96
N ALA A 29 11.47 -2.19 7.23
CA ALA A 29 11.12 -3.61 7.35
C ALA A 29 11.37 -4.37 6.03
N LEU A 30 11.03 -3.76 4.89
CA LEU A 30 11.28 -4.32 3.57
C LEU A 30 12.78 -4.44 3.28
N LEU A 31 13.61 -3.46 3.64
CA LEU A 31 15.07 -3.57 3.48
C LEU A 31 15.65 -4.74 4.26
N ALA A 32 15.17 -4.98 5.49
CA ALA A 32 15.55 -6.17 6.25
C ALA A 32 15.08 -7.46 5.55
N LEU A 33 13.85 -7.47 5.04
CA LEU A 33 13.30 -8.62 4.32
C LEU A 33 14.01 -8.90 2.99
N TYR A 34 14.53 -7.88 2.29
CA TYR A 34 15.28 -8.07 1.05
C TYR A 34 16.57 -8.84 1.26
N ALA A 35 17.19 -8.80 2.45
CA ALA A 35 18.32 -9.68 2.76
C ALA A 35 17.92 -11.17 2.65
N PHE A 36 16.70 -11.50 3.08
CA PHE A 36 16.14 -12.84 2.88
C PHE A 36 15.79 -13.09 1.40
N TYR A 37 15.18 -12.13 0.70
CA TYR A 37 14.88 -12.32 -0.73
C TYR A 37 16.12 -12.51 -1.60
N PHE A 38 17.26 -11.86 -1.29
CA PHE A 38 18.53 -12.16 -1.96
C PHE A 38 18.96 -13.61 -1.78
N TYR A 39 18.75 -14.19 -0.58
CA TYR A 39 19.00 -15.61 -0.36
C TYR A 39 18.02 -16.49 -1.16
N VAL A 40 16.74 -16.13 -1.21
CA VAL A 40 15.74 -16.83 -2.04
C VAL A 40 16.15 -16.83 -3.52
N ASP A 41 16.55 -15.68 -4.02
CA ASP A 41 16.93 -15.48 -5.43
C ASP A 41 18.21 -16.23 -5.80
N LEU A 42 19.24 -16.18 -4.96
CA LEU A 42 20.55 -16.75 -5.29
C LEU A 42 20.70 -18.23 -4.93
N VAL A 43 20.00 -18.68 -3.88
CA VAL A 43 20.21 -20.03 -3.32
C VAL A 43 18.99 -20.92 -3.53
N LEU A 44 17.79 -20.50 -3.10
CA LEU A 44 16.61 -21.38 -3.14
C LEU A 44 16.14 -21.64 -4.58
N TYR A 45 16.12 -20.60 -5.43
CA TYR A 45 15.70 -20.72 -6.82
C TYR A 45 16.84 -20.97 -7.82
N GLN A 46 18.01 -21.42 -7.35
CA GLN A 46 19.15 -21.73 -8.24
C GLN A 46 18.82 -22.76 -9.33
N HIS A 47 17.89 -23.69 -9.06
CA HIS A 47 17.49 -24.75 -9.99
C HIS A 47 16.69 -24.23 -11.19
N VAL A 48 16.13 -23.02 -11.10
CA VAL A 48 15.45 -22.32 -12.21
C VAL A 48 16.25 -21.11 -12.69
N ALA A 49 17.56 -21.08 -12.40
CA ALA A 49 18.42 -19.98 -12.80
C ALA A 49 18.44 -19.79 -14.32
N GLY A 50 18.37 -18.53 -14.76
CA GLY A 50 18.35 -18.17 -16.19
C GLY A 50 17.00 -18.33 -16.88
N THR A 51 15.97 -18.83 -16.18
CA THR A 51 14.61 -18.83 -16.71
C THR A 51 14.00 -17.42 -16.70
N PRO A 52 12.98 -17.14 -17.54
CA PRO A 52 12.22 -15.90 -17.45
C PRO A 52 11.61 -15.70 -16.05
N PHE A 53 11.15 -16.78 -15.41
CA PHE A 53 10.62 -16.72 -14.04
C PHE A 53 11.65 -16.13 -13.07
N HIS A 54 12.84 -16.71 -13.04
CA HIS A 54 13.89 -16.30 -12.10
C HIS A 54 14.37 -14.87 -12.35
N THR A 55 14.61 -14.53 -13.61
CA THR A 55 15.01 -13.16 -14.00
C THR A 55 13.96 -12.13 -13.60
N THR A 56 12.68 -12.40 -13.87
CA THR A 56 11.58 -11.50 -13.49
C THR A 56 11.48 -11.35 -11.98
N LEU A 57 11.66 -12.43 -11.21
CA LEU A 57 11.59 -12.39 -9.75
C LEU A 57 12.71 -11.51 -9.16
N ILE A 58 13.95 -11.70 -9.62
CA ILE A 58 15.10 -10.87 -9.23
C ILE A 58 14.84 -9.39 -9.53
N LEU A 59 14.32 -9.08 -10.72
CA LEU A 59 14.03 -7.69 -11.09
C LEU A 59 12.96 -7.07 -10.18
N ILE A 60 11.93 -7.82 -9.81
CA ILE A 60 10.89 -7.34 -8.88
C ILE A 60 11.51 -7.07 -7.51
N HIS A 61 12.31 -7.98 -6.96
CA HIS A 61 12.97 -7.79 -5.66
C HIS A 61 13.96 -6.63 -5.69
N ALA A 62 14.79 -6.52 -6.73
CA ALA A 62 15.75 -5.44 -6.89
C ALA A 62 15.04 -4.07 -7.01
N ALA A 63 13.98 -3.98 -7.81
CA ALA A 63 13.19 -2.75 -7.94
C ALA A 63 12.55 -2.35 -6.60
N GLY A 64 11.99 -3.30 -5.86
CA GLY A 64 11.41 -3.05 -4.54
C GLY A 64 12.45 -2.65 -3.49
N PHE A 65 13.65 -3.23 -3.53
CA PHE A 65 14.79 -2.83 -2.69
C PHE A 65 15.19 -1.38 -2.98
N LEU A 66 15.39 -1.03 -4.25
CA LEU A 66 15.74 0.32 -4.67
C LEU A 66 14.65 1.32 -4.31
N ALA A 67 13.36 0.98 -4.48
CA ALA A 67 12.25 1.83 -4.09
C ALA A 67 12.22 2.10 -2.57
N SER A 68 12.52 1.10 -1.76
CA SER A 68 12.58 1.22 -0.29
C SER A 68 13.78 2.06 0.15
N LEU A 69 14.95 1.85 -0.48
CA LEU A 69 16.15 2.64 -0.25
C LEU A 69 15.96 4.11 -0.65
N PHE A 70 15.32 4.35 -1.80
CA PHE A 70 14.96 5.68 -2.25
C PHE A 70 14.02 6.37 -1.25
N TYR A 71 12.99 5.67 -0.75
CA TYR A 71 12.09 6.23 0.25
C TYR A 71 12.83 6.64 1.53
N MET A 72 13.75 5.78 1.99
CA MET A 72 14.58 6.09 3.15
C MET A 72 15.40 7.36 2.97
N GLY A 73 15.94 7.59 1.77
CA GLY A 73 16.70 8.81 1.45
C GLY A 73 15.84 10.07 1.43
N ILE A 74 14.61 10.00 0.90
CA ILE A 74 13.73 11.17 0.82
C ILE A 74 12.97 11.47 2.12
N TYR A 75 12.73 10.47 2.98
CA TYR A 75 11.91 10.62 4.18
C TYR A 75 12.39 11.76 5.12
N PRO A 76 13.70 11.91 5.43
CA PRO A 76 14.20 13.03 6.22
C PRO A 76 13.88 14.41 5.62
N LEU A 77 13.81 14.50 4.29
CA LEU A 77 13.54 15.74 3.55
C LEU A 77 12.06 16.12 3.60
N VAL A 78 11.16 15.13 3.57
CA VAL A 78 9.71 15.38 3.51
C VAL A 78 9.06 15.49 4.88
N LYS A 79 9.55 14.77 5.91
CA LYS A 79 8.87 14.65 7.21
C LYS A 79 8.74 15.96 8.01
N LYS A 80 9.60 16.95 7.75
CA LYS A 80 9.58 18.27 8.41
C LYS A 80 9.21 19.42 7.47
N ASN A 81 9.01 19.13 6.19
CA ASN A 81 8.77 20.16 5.19
C ASN A 81 7.28 20.52 5.14
N GLN A 82 6.89 21.57 5.86
CA GLN A 82 5.50 22.02 5.92
C GLN A 82 4.92 22.35 4.54
N ARG A 83 5.71 22.99 3.65
CA ARG A 83 5.28 23.31 2.30
C ARG A 83 4.96 22.06 1.48
N PHE A 84 5.76 21.01 1.63
CA PHE A 84 5.47 19.72 1.01
C PHE A 84 4.19 19.10 1.60
N LEU A 85 4.08 19.04 2.93
CA LEU A 85 2.94 18.42 3.62
C LEU A 85 1.60 19.11 3.36
N GLN A 86 1.60 20.41 3.01
CA GLN A 86 0.40 21.17 2.63
C GLN A 86 0.12 21.15 1.12
N SER A 87 1.00 20.56 0.31
CA SER A 87 0.81 20.41 -1.14
C SER A 87 0.17 19.08 -1.51
N VAL A 88 -0.04 18.83 -2.80
CA VAL A 88 -0.47 17.51 -3.33
C VAL A 88 0.64 16.46 -3.32
N GLY A 89 1.89 16.85 -3.05
CA GLY A 89 3.07 15.98 -3.11
C GLY A 89 3.01 14.73 -2.21
N PRO A 90 2.57 14.80 -0.95
CA PRO A 90 2.47 13.64 -0.07
C PRO A 90 1.46 12.61 -0.56
N ASP A 91 0.30 13.07 -1.05
CA ASP A 91 -0.72 12.20 -1.65
C ASP A 91 -0.13 11.45 -2.84
N LEU A 92 0.48 12.17 -3.79
CA LEU A 92 1.12 11.56 -4.98
C LEU A 92 2.21 10.57 -4.60
N LEU A 93 3.01 10.89 -3.58
CA LEU A 93 4.07 10.00 -3.10
C LEU A 93 3.49 8.72 -2.50
N LEU A 94 2.48 8.83 -1.64
CA LEU A 94 1.82 7.66 -1.05
C LEU A 94 1.11 6.82 -2.11
N ASP A 95 0.37 7.45 -3.02
CA ASP A 95 -0.33 6.78 -4.12
C ASP A 95 0.66 6.02 -5.01
N PHE A 96 1.81 6.63 -5.33
CA PHE A 96 2.88 5.98 -6.09
C PHE A 96 3.41 4.73 -5.39
N TYR A 97 3.71 4.80 -4.08
CA TYR A 97 4.20 3.63 -3.34
C TYR A 97 3.15 2.53 -3.17
N VAL A 98 1.88 2.89 -2.92
CA VAL A 98 0.78 1.92 -2.86
C VAL A 98 0.59 1.25 -4.23
N PHE A 99 0.63 2.02 -5.32
CA PHE A 99 0.60 1.49 -6.68
C PHE A 99 1.76 0.53 -6.94
N LEU A 100 2.99 0.90 -6.56
CA LEU A 100 4.16 0.03 -6.70
C LEU A 100 4.02 -1.26 -5.89
N TYR A 101 3.56 -1.21 -4.64
CA TYR A 101 3.39 -2.41 -3.82
C TYR A 101 2.35 -3.36 -4.39
N ILE A 102 1.15 -2.86 -4.70
CA ILE A 102 0.10 -3.70 -5.27
C ILE A 102 0.50 -4.19 -6.67
N GLY A 103 1.08 -3.34 -7.51
CA GLY A 103 1.48 -3.67 -8.88
C GLY A 103 2.62 -4.70 -8.92
N SER A 104 3.66 -4.52 -8.12
CA SER A 104 4.75 -5.49 -8.02
C SER A 104 4.28 -6.85 -7.49
N SER A 105 3.34 -6.87 -6.53
CA SER A 105 2.76 -8.12 -6.03
C SER A 105 1.89 -8.85 -7.07
N ALA A 106 1.19 -8.09 -7.93
CA ALA A 106 0.43 -8.64 -9.04
C ALA A 106 1.38 -9.29 -10.06
N LEU A 107 2.46 -8.60 -10.45
CA LEU A 107 3.50 -9.14 -11.33
C LEU A 107 4.20 -10.36 -10.71
N ALA A 108 4.56 -10.31 -9.43
CA ALA A 108 5.18 -11.42 -8.71
C ALA A 108 4.26 -12.65 -8.67
N SER A 109 2.96 -12.45 -8.51
CA SER A 109 1.96 -13.52 -8.50
C SER A 109 1.76 -14.13 -9.88
N LEU A 110 1.68 -13.32 -10.94
CA LEU A 110 1.63 -13.82 -12.31
C LEU A 110 2.90 -14.61 -12.66
N ASN A 111 4.05 -14.14 -12.18
CA ASN A 111 5.31 -14.84 -12.34
C ASN A 111 5.31 -16.18 -11.58
N SER A 112 4.91 -16.18 -10.30
CA SER A 112 4.81 -17.36 -9.45
C SER A 112 3.80 -18.38 -9.95
N TYR A 113 2.72 -17.92 -10.59
CA TYR A 113 1.72 -18.78 -11.20
C TYR A 113 2.34 -19.68 -12.27
N ARG A 114 3.26 -19.15 -13.11
CA ARG A 114 3.94 -19.93 -14.14
C ARG A 114 4.76 -21.11 -13.58
N LEU A 115 5.26 -20.98 -12.36
CA LEU A 115 6.05 -22.01 -11.71
C LEU A 115 5.21 -22.96 -10.86
N SER A 116 4.21 -22.43 -10.14
CA SER A 116 3.56 -23.14 -9.03
C SER A 116 2.03 -23.09 -9.03
N GLY A 117 1.41 -22.33 -9.94
CA GLY A 117 -0.05 -22.18 -9.99
C GLY A 117 -0.67 -21.29 -8.89
N HIS A 118 0.17 -20.65 -8.07
CA HIS A 118 -0.25 -19.80 -6.95
C HIS A 118 -0.28 -18.31 -7.31
N ILE A 119 -1.24 -17.58 -6.71
CA ILE A 119 -1.39 -16.12 -6.86
C ILE A 119 -1.35 -15.38 -5.51
N ASP A 120 -0.82 -16.05 -4.49
CA ASP A 120 -1.08 -15.73 -3.09
C ASP A 120 -0.46 -14.38 -2.69
N MET A 121 0.67 -14.02 -3.30
CA MET A 121 1.37 -12.76 -3.00
C MET A 121 0.51 -11.53 -3.30
N TYR A 122 -0.28 -11.55 -4.37
CA TYR A 122 -1.19 -10.47 -4.74
C TYR A 122 -2.29 -10.33 -3.68
N LEU A 123 -2.86 -11.44 -3.21
CA LEU A 123 -3.91 -11.43 -2.18
C LEU A 123 -3.38 -10.88 -0.85
N VAL A 124 -2.21 -11.33 -0.42
CA VAL A 124 -1.57 -10.89 0.83
C VAL A 124 -1.23 -9.40 0.78
N VAL A 125 -0.65 -8.93 -0.32
CA VAL A 125 -0.24 -7.52 -0.44
C VAL A 125 -1.44 -6.57 -0.61
N LEU A 126 -2.53 -7.02 -1.23
CA LEU A 126 -3.78 -6.25 -1.28
C LEU A 126 -4.27 -5.91 0.14
N VAL A 127 -4.38 -6.94 0.99
CA VAL A 127 -4.83 -6.77 2.38
C VAL A 127 -3.81 -5.97 3.19
N ALA A 128 -2.53 -6.27 3.07
CA ALA A 128 -1.48 -5.55 3.78
C ALA A 128 -1.44 -4.07 3.41
N SER A 129 -1.60 -3.72 2.13
CA SER A 129 -1.62 -2.33 1.67
C SER A 129 -2.81 -1.56 2.25
N ALA A 130 -4.00 -2.17 2.26
CA ALA A 130 -5.20 -1.57 2.85
C ALA A 130 -5.04 -1.28 4.36
N VAL A 131 -4.42 -2.21 5.09
CA VAL A 131 -4.28 -2.12 6.56
C VAL A 131 -3.16 -1.17 6.96
N LEU A 132 -2.00 -1.28 6.31
CA LEU A 132 -0.80 -0.53 6.69
C LEU A 132 -0.87 0.91 6.19
N LEU A 133 -1.42 1.13 4.99
CA LEU A 133 -1.49 2.43 4.34
C LEU A 133 -2.94 2.76 3.96
N PRO A 134 -3.82 3.06 4.94
CA PRO A 134 -5.19 3.50 4.67
C PRO A 134 -5.20 4.92 4.09
N ILE A 135 -4.80 5.04 2.82
CA ILE A 135 -4.88 6.28 2.02
C ILE A 135 -6.35 6.62 1.76
N ARG A 136 -6.62 7.76 1.10
CA ARG A 136 -7.98 8.16 0.75
C ARG A 136 -8.68 7.06 -0.07
N PRO A 137 -9.93 6.67 0.28
CA PRO A 137 -10.63 5.59 -0.41
C PRO A 137 -10.73 5.75 -1.92
N LYS A 138 -10.98 6.97 -2.41
CA LYS A 138 -11.04 7.26 -3.85
C LYS A 138 -9.73 6.93 -4.57
N HIS A 139 -8.59 7.30 -3.97
CA HIS A 139 -7.27 7.06 -4.56
C HIS A 139 -6.96 5.56 -4.57
N PHE A 140 -7.19 4.87 -3.45
CA PHE A 140 -6.99 3.43 -3.36
C PHE A 140 -7.88 2.66 -4.33
N PHE A 141 -9.15 3.05 -4.47
CA PHE A 141 -10.07 2.45 -5.44
C PHE A 141 -9.54 2.58 -6.87
N CYS A 142 -9.07 3.78 -7.26
CA CYS A 142 -8.50 3.98 -8.60
C CYS A 142 -7.26 3.10 -8.84
N ILE A 143 -6.33 3.07 -7.88
CA ILE A 143 -5.13 2.22 -7.95
C ILE A 143 -5.53 0.75 -8.08
N LEU A 144 -6.45 0.31 -7.21
CA LEU A 144 -6.92 -1.06 -7.17
C LEU A 144 -7.62 -1.44 -8.48
N ALA A 145 -8.51 -0.60 -9.00
CA ALA A 145 -9.23 -0.85 -10.25
C ALA A 145 -8.27 -1.02 -11.43
N ILE A 146 -7.29 -0.12 -11.56
CA ILE A 146 -6.29 -0.18 -12.64
C ILE A 146 -5.49 -1.47 -12.54
N ILE A 147 -4.90 -1.76 -11.37
CA ILE A 147 -4.05 -2.93 -11.21
C ILE A 147 -4.85 -4.23 -11.31
N HIS A 148 -6.05 -4.27 -10.76
CA HIS A 148 -6.89 -5.47 -10.77
C HIS A 148 -7.36 -5.81 -12.18
N VAL A 149 -7.79 -4.83 -12.97
CA VAL A 149 -8.14 -5.06 -14.39
C VAL A 149 -6.93 -5.61 -15.14
N LEU A 150 -5.76 -4.99 -15.00
CA LEU A 150 -4.53 -5.48 -15.64
C LEU A 150 -4.16 -6.90 -15.17
N PHE A 151 -4.29 -7.19 -13.87
CA PHE A 151 -4.03 -8.50 -13.30
C PHE A 151 -4.95 -9.56 -13.89
N LEU A 152 -6.27 -9.32 -13.95
CA LEU A 152 -7.23 -10.27 -14.51
C LEU A 152 -7.00 -10.51 -16.01
N SER A 153 -6.73 -9.46 -16.77
CA SER A 153 -6.41 -9.57 -18.20
C SER A 153 -5.15 -10.40 -18.43
N LEU A 154 -4.07 -10.12 -17.70
CA LEU A 154 -2.84 -10.91 -17.80
C LEU A 154 -3.05 -12.34 -17.32
N LEU A 155 -3.79 -12.55 -16.23
CA LEU A 155 -4.10 -13.89 -15.72
C LEU A 155 -4.83 -14.75 -16.77
N SER A 156 -5.77 -14.17 -17.52
CA SER A 156 -6.46 -14.89 -18.60
C SER A 156 -5.55 -15.35 -19.75
N SER A 157 -4.35 -14.76 -19.89
CA SER A 157 -3.35 -15.23 -20.86
C SER A 157 -2.46 -16.37 -20.36
N PHE A 158 -2.53 -16.71 -19.06
CA PHE A 158 -1.71 -17.76 -18.43
C PHE A 158 -2.48 -19.04 -18.09
N ILE A 159 -3.83 -19.00 -18.12
CA ILE A 159 -4.66 -20.12 -17.68
C ILE A 159 -5.62 -20.53 -18.79
N ASP A 160 -5.38 -21.70 -19.37
CA ASP A 160 -6.24 -22.26 -20.41
C ASP A 160 -7.49 -22.95 -19.83
N ASP A 161 -7.40 -23.49 -18.60
CA ASP A 161 -8.55 -24.11 -17.92
C ASP A 161 -9.55 -23.03 -17.46
N PRO A 162 -10.76 -22.97 -18.04
CA PRO A 162 -11.74 -21.94 -17.73
C PRO A 162 -12.25 -22.03 -16.29
N ASN A 163 -12.31 -23.22 -15.69
CA ASN A 163 -12.79 -23.39 -14.31
C ASN A 163 -11.75 -22.89 -13.32
N LEU A 164 -10.47 -23.22 -13.56
CA LEU A 164 -9.36 -22.73 -12.75
C LEU A 164 -9.21 -21.21 -12.88
N LEU A 165 -9.29 -20.67 -14.10
CA LEU A 165 -9.27 -19.23 -14.35
C LEU A 165 -10.39 -18.54 -13.58
N THR A 166 -11.63 -19.00 -13.73
CA THR A 166 -12.80 -18.45 -13.03
C THR A 166 -12.61 -18.48 -11.52
N SER A 167 -12.11 -19.59 -10.97
CA SER A 167 -11.85 -19.71 -9.53
C SER A 167 -10.83 -18.69 -9.04
N LYS A 168 -9.69 -18.53 -9.74
CA LYS A 168 -8.65 -17.56 -9.38
C LYS A 168 -9.14 -16.12 -9.53
N GLN A 169 -9.92 -15.82 -10.56
CA GLN A 169 -10.55 -14.51 -10.73
C GLN A 169 -11.48 -14.20 -9.55
N ILE A 170 -12.41 -15.09 -9.20
CA ILE A 170 -13.33 -14.92 -8.06
C ILE A 170 -12.55 -14.65 -6.77
N ILE A 171 -11.56 -15.48 -6.43
CA ILE A 171 -10.79 -15.33 -5.19
C ILE A 171 -10.05 -13.98 -5.18
N SER A 172 -9.39 -13.63 -6.28
CA SER A 172 -8.65 -12.36 -6.35
C SER A 172 -9.55 -11.14 -6.31
N THR A 173 -10.73 -11.20 -6.91
CA THR A 173 -11.73 -10.12 -6.87
C THR A 173 -12.35 -9.96 -5.49
N ILE A 174 -12.65 -11.07 -4.80
CA ILE A 174 -13.11 -11.03 -3.40
C ILE A 174 -12.03 -10.40 -2.52
N ALA A 175 -10.76 -10.78 -2.69
CA ALA A 175 -9.65 -10.20 -1.92
C ALA A 175 -9.49 -8.70 -2.20
N ALA A 176 -9.61 -8.27 -3.45
CA ALA A 176 -9.60 -6.86 -3.83
C ALA A 176 -10.74 -6.08 -3.16
N PHE A 177 -11.96 -6.62 -3.20
CA PHE A 177 -13.13 -6.02 -2.56
C PHE A 177 -12.97 -5.93 -1.03
N ILE A 178 -12.54 -7.01 -0.38
CA ILE A 178 -12.29 -7.03 1.07
C ILE A 178 -11.22 -6.00 1.44
N SER A 179 -10.14 -5.91 0.66
CA SER A 179 -9.07 -4.94 0.90
C SER A 179 -9.57 -3.51 0.78
N PHE A 180 -10.41 -3.20 -0.21
CA PHE A 180 -11.05 -1.90 -0.32
C PHE A 180 -11.97 -1.60 0.88
N LEU A 181 -12.79 -2.56 1.29
CA LEU A 181 -13.67 -2.42 2.45
C LEU A 181 -12.88 -2.16 3.74
N LEU A 182 -11.81 -2.93 3.97
CA LEU A 182 -10.91 -2.73 5.11
C LEU A 182 -10.31 -1.33 5.11
N LEU A 183 -9.86 -0.85 3.96
CA LEU A 183 -9.30 0.49 3.84
C LEU A 183 -10.35 1.57 4.15
N VAL A 184 -11.58 1.43 3.65
CA VAL A 184 -12.67 2.37 3.97
C VAL A 184 -12.93 2.40 5.47
N LEU A 185 -13.08 1.23 6.11
CA LEU A 185 -13.33 1.13 7.55
C LEU A 185 -12.20 1.75 8.36
N LEU A 186 -10.94 1.45 8.02
CA LEU A 186 -9.78 1.99 8.72
C LEU A 186 -9.62 3.50 8.50
N TYR A 187 -9.83 3.99 7.28
CA TYR A 187 -9.79 5.42 6.99
C TYR A 187 -10.87 6.17 7.78
N SER A 188 -12.12 5.71 7.72
CA SER A 188 -13.24 6.31 8.45
C SER A 188 -13.04 6.26 9.97
N SER A 189 -12.49 5.15 10.49
CA SER A 189 -12.15 5.05 11.91
C SER A 189 -11.11 6.09 12.33
N ARG A 190 -10.09 6.37 11.50
CA ARG A 190 -9.09 7.42 11.77
C ARG A 190 -9.67 8.82 11.73
N GLU A 191 -10.57 9.07 10.79
CA GLU A 191 -11.29 10.35 10.70
C GLU A 191 -12.15 10.58 11.95
N GLN A 192 -12.89 9.57 12.39
CA GLN A 192 -13.68 9.64 13.62
C GLN A 192 -12.81 9.85 14.86
N GLU A 193 -11.69 9.13 14.98
CA GLU A 193 -10.74 9.28 16.10
C GLU A 193 -10.20 10.72 16.16
N PHE A 194 -9.82 11.30 15.03
CA PHE A 194 -9.34 12.68 14.94
C PHE A 194 -10.41 13.68 15.39
N LEU A 195 -11.66 13.53 14.92
CA LEU A 195 -12.77 14.40 15.31
C LEU A 195 -13.09 14.31 16.80
N HIS A 196 -13.03 13.10 17.36
CA HIS A 196 -13.24 12.89 18.79
C HIS A 196 -12.16 13.55 19.64
N GLN A 197 -10.88 13.41 19.26
CA GLN A 197 -9.76 14.06 19.95
C GLN A 197 -9.88 15.58 19.91
N GLN A 198 -10.21 16.16 18.75
CA GLN A 198 -10.39 17.60 18.62
C GLN A 198 -11.51 18.11 19.54
N LYS A 199 -12.65 17.42 19.59
CA LYS A 199 -13.76 17.78 20.48
C LYS A 199 -13.37 17.72 21.96
N GLN A 200 -12.55 16.73 22.35
CA GLN A 200 -12.04 16.63 23.72
C GLN A 200 -11.12 17.81 24.06
N ASP A 201 -10.22 18.20 23.17
CA ASP A 201 -9.33 19.33 23.36
C ASP A 201 -10.10 20.66 23.50
N GLU A 202 -11.15 20.85 22.71
CA GLU A 202 -12.03 22.03 22.79
C GLU A 202 -12.78 22.09 24.12
N LEU A 203 -13.32 20.97 24.58
CA LEU A 203 -13.96 20.87 25.90
C LEU A 203 -12.96 21.16 27.01
N GLN A 204 -11.76 20.57 26.99
CA GLN A 204 -10.73 20.83 27.98
C GLN A 204 -10.34 22.31 28.03
N LYS A 205 -10.16 22.97 26.88
CA LYS A 205 -9.87 24.42 26.83
C LYS A 205 -11.02 25.27 27.38
N THR A 206 -12.27 24.85 27.14
CA THR A 206 -13.46 25.54 27.63
C THR A 206 -13.61 25.42 29.15
N PHE A 207 -13.31 24.24 29.72
CA PHE A 207 -13.45 23.97 31.15
C PHE A 207 -12.19 24.29 31.98
N ALA A 208 -11.01 24.42 31.37
CA ALA A 208 -9.76 24.76 32.06
C ALA A 208 -9.82 26.01 32.96
N PRO A 209 -10.55 27.10 32.62
CA PRO A 209 -10.71 28.25 33.50
C PRO A 209 -11.55 27.98 34.75
N TYR A 210 -12.39 26.95 34.75
CA TYR A 210 -13.33 26.62 35.83
C TYR A 210 -12.77 25.55 36.80
N LEU A 211 -11.59 25.02 36.50
CA LEU A 211 -10.90 23.98 37.29
C LEU A 211 -9.69 24.54 38.07
N ARG A 212 -9.52 25.87 38.10
CA ARG A 212 -8.53 26.60 38.91
C ARG A 212 -9.22 27.37 40.02
#